data_AF-A0A7C6Z2L3-F1
#
_entry.id   AF-A0A7C6Z2L3-F1
#
_cell.length_a   1.000
_cell.length_b   1.000
_cell.length_c   1.000
_cell.angle_alpha   90.00
_cell.angle_beta   90.00
_cell.angle_gamma   90.00
#
_symmetry.space_group_name_H-M   'P 1'
#
loop_
_entity.id
_entity.type
_entity.pdbx_description
1 polymer ?
#
loop_
_entity_poly.entity_id
_entity_poly.type
_entity_poly.pdbx_seq_one_letter_code
_entity_poly.pdbx_strand_id
1 'polypeptide(L)'
;MAGYPAKVNAKEGWIIDKLDQEKGREEDFSYSSEYDEADQDTVYQDEYSDDQYLDEQNKTSKTGNKKGLWAAAAFAIPLLTKGKFIIIFLLSKLKFLFVFLKLSKFATTAVSMVATIWIYAVFYGAKFALGFVALLFIHEMGHYFTAKRVGLAVSGPVFIPFVGALIGMKENPKDAVTEAQVGYGGPLFGSLAAVLCLMLYWFTGYELALALAYVGFFLNIFNLLPVHPLDGGRIVSAVSPYLWLVGIPVLIYLMIKSFNPILLIIVFLGLVQVYNLWKKRHDLSAYYQVPLKERVQFAILYFGLVGSLAMGITYTLELLA
;
A
#
# COMPACT_ATOMS: atom_id res chain seq x y z
N MET A 1 -49.17 -38.64 -10.23
CA MET A 1 -50.42 -38.40 -9.46
C MET A 1 -50.20 -38.99 -8.07
N ALA A 2 -50.49 -38.35 -6.95
CA ALA A 2 -50.85 -36.96 -6.63
C ALA A 2 -50.05 -36.57 -5.35
N GLY A 3 -50.11 -35.39 -4.72
CA GLY A 3 -50.80 -34.14 -5.00
C GLY A 3 -50.62 -33.18 -3.80
N TYR A 4 -50.22 -31.93 -4.05
CA TYR A 4 -50.34 -30.82 -3.07
C TYR A 4 -51.85 -30.48 -2.85
N PRO A 5 -52.27 -29.67 -1.84
CA PRO A 5 -51.46 -28.68 -1.09
C PRO A 5 -51.74 -28.56 0.43
N ALA A 6 -50.92 -27.72 1.10
CA ALA A 6 -51.43 -26.74 2.07
C ALA A 6 -50.50 -25.51 2.13
N LYS A 7 -51.07 -24.31 1.97
CA LYS A 7 -50.47 -23.03 2.41
C LYS A 7 -51.46 -22.39 3.38
N VAL A 8 -51.00 -21.99 4.56
CA VAL A 8 -51.64 -20.93 5.36
C VAL A 8 -50.52 -19.97 5.80
N ASN A 9 -50.89 -18.75 6.17
CA ASN A 9 -50.02 -17.58 6.26
C ASN A 9 -50.21 -16.87 7.61
N ALA A 10 -49.42 -15.81 7.82
CA ALA A 10 -49.67 -14.67 8.69
C ALA A 10 -49.19 -14.71 10.16
N LYS A 11 -48.24 -13.80 10.42
CA LYS A 11 -48.32 -12.67 11.38
C LYS A 11 -48.13 -12.90 12.90
N GLU A 12 -47.41 -11.91 13.45
CA GLU A 12 -47.52 -11.35 14.82
C GLU A 12 -47.05 -12.20 16.00
N GLY A 13 -46.78 -11.54 17.14
CA GLY A 13 -46.44 -12.21 18.42
C GLY A 13 -45.03 -11.99 19.00
N TRP A 14 -44.56 -10.75 19.18
CA TRP A 14 -43.59 -10.46 20.25
C TRP A 14 -44.36 -10.30 21.57
N ILE A 15 -44.30 -11.29 22.46
CA ILE A 15 -44.77 -11.17 23.86
C ILE A 15 -43.72 -11.80 24.79
N ILE A 16 -43.57 -11.21 25.98
CA ILE A 16 -42.62 -11.59 27.02
C ILE A 16 -43.40 -12.00 28.27
N ASP A 17 -43.05 -13.14 28.85
CA ASP A 17 -43.23 -13.49 30.27
C ASP A 17 -42.21 -14.62 30.56
N LYS A 18 -41.48 -14.70 31.68
CA LYS A 18 -41.90 -14.79 33.10
C LYS A 18 -42.79 -16.01 33.37
N LEU A 19 -42.63 -16.77 34.45
CA LEU A 19 -41.61 -16.86 35.50
C LEU A 19 -41.42 -18.37 35.78
N ASP A 20 -40.32 -18.76 36.41
CA ASP A 20 -40.48 -19.36 37.74
C ASP A 20 -39.23 -19.13 38.62
N GLN A 21 -39.39 -19.32 39.92
CA GLN A 21 -38.35 -19.24 40.94
C GLN A 21 -38.09 -20.63 41.54
N GLU A 22 -36.94 -20.83 42.20
CA GLU A 22 -36.96 -21.23 43.61
C GLU A 22 -35.57 -21.10 44.29
N LYS A 23 -35.59 -20.47 45.48
CA LYS A 23 -34.88 -20.80 46.75
C LYS A 23 -33.43 -21.35 46.70
N GLY A 24 -32.49 -20.85 47.52
CA GLY A 24 -32.57 -19.83 48.58
C GLY A 24 -31.46 -19.99 49.64
N ARG A 25 -31.54 -19.18 50.71
CA ARG A 25 -30.57 -18.97 51.83
C ARG A 25 -29.41 -18.03 51.48
N GLU A 26 -29.31 -16.83 52.10
CA GLU A 26 -28.91 -16.49 53.50
C GLU A 26 -27.36 -16.47 53.64
N GLU A 27 -26.72 -15.56 54.39
CA GLU A 27 -27.16 -14.74 55.54
C GLU A 27 -26.85 -13.22 55.41
N ASP A 28 -27.32 -12.42 56.37
CA ASP A 28 -27.22 -10.95 56.44
C ASP A 28 -25.87 -10.38 56.94
N PHE A 29 -25.61 -9.11 56.63
CA PHE A 29 -25.19 -8.13 57.65
C PHE A 29 -25.69 -6.72 57.30
N SER A 30 -26.05 -5.90 58.30
CA SER A 30 -26.79 -4.64 58.11
C SER A 30 -26.32 -3.50 59.04
N TYR A 31 -27.10 -2.40 59.09
CA TYR A 31 -26.85 -1.09 59.73
C TYR A 31 -25.87 -0.20 58.92
N SER A 32 -26.20 0.98 58.35
CA SER A 32 -26.96 2.17 58.82
C SER A 32 -26.29 2.86 60.03
N SER A 33 -26.31 4.18 60.24
CA SER A 33 -26.85 5.33 59.51
C SER A 33 -25.89 6.54 59.71
N GLU A 34 -26.14 7.84 59.46
CA GLU A 34 -27.36 8.64 59.24
C GLU A 34 -27.07 9.87 58.31
N TYR A 35 -27.82 10.96 58.48
CA TYR A 35 -28.01 12.16 57.67
C TYR A 35 -27.43 13.46 58.28
N ASP A 36 -27.24 14.48 57.43
CA ASP A 36 -27.87 15.84 57.45
C ASP A 36 -27.34 16.61 56.21
N GLU A 37 -28.16 17.12 55.27
CA GLU A 37 -28.90 18.41 55.25
C GLU A 37 -28.01 19.67 55.47
N ALA A 38 -28.09 20.75 54.67
CA ALA A 38 -28.90 21.14 53.49
C ALA A 38 -28.03 22.00 52.49
N ASP A 39 -28.47 22.75 51.48
CA ASP A 39 -29.80 23.30 51.12
C ASP A 39 -29.89 23.79 49.64
N GLN A 40 -31.12 23.93 49.12
CA GLN A 40 -31.69 24.77 48.01
C GLN A 40 -30.78 25.35 46.86
N ASP A 41 -31.06 25.13 45.56
CA ASP A 41 -32.09 25.75 44.66
C ASP A 41 -31.77 27.22 44.22
N THR A 42 -32.06 27.74 43.01
CA THR A 42 -32.55 27.20 41.71
C THR A 42 -32.21 28.16 40.54
N VAL A 43 -31.85 27.59 39.37
CA VAL A 43 -32.29 27.85 37.96
C VAL A 43 -32.49 29.30 37.39
N TYR A 44 -32.25 29.43 36.08
CA TYR A 44 -32.53 30.54 35.12
C TYR A 44 -31.46 31.65 34.98
N GLN A 45 -31.36 32.38 33.85
CA GLN A 45 -31.15 31.99 32.42
C GLN A 45 -31.08 33.26 31.53
N ASP A 46 -30.09 33.33 30.62
CA ASP A 46 -29.97 34.19 29.42
C ASP A 46 -29.95 35.75 29.53
N GLU A 47 -29.64 36.33 28.36
CA GLU A 47 -29.80 37.72 27.86
C GLU A 47 -28.80 38.86 28.23
N TYR A 48 -27.81 39.01 27.33
CA TYR A 48 -27.68 40.11 26.34
C TYR A 48 -27.00 41.47 26.69
N SER A 49 -26.13 41.86 25.74
CA SER A 49 -25.79 43.22 25.24
C SER A 49 -25.01 44.26 26.07
N ASP A 50 -24.15 44.95 25.31
CA ASP A 50 -23.82 46.39 25.28
C ASP A 50 -23.23 47.13 26.50
N ASP A 51 -22.54 48.27 26.31
CA ASP A 51 -21.57 48.66 25.26
C ASP A 51 -20.77 49.90 25.77
N GLN A 52 -19.50 50.03 25.37
CA GLN A 52 -18.64 51.22 25.61
C GLN A 52 -18.40 51.50 27.14
N TYR A 53 -17.61 52.46 27.62
CA TYR A 53 -16.95 53.67 27.09
C TYR A 53 -15.40 53.57 27.27
N LEU A 54 -14.58 54.14 26.38
CA LEU A 54 -13.96 55.49 26.45
C LEU A 54 -13.34 55.82 27.84
N ASP A 55 -12.16 56.43 27.95
CA ASP A 55 -11.65 57.49 27.05
C ASP A 55 -10.10 57.65 26.99
N GLU A 56 -9.67 58.65 26.20
CA GLU A 56 -8.34 59.17 25.91
C GLU A 56 -7.18 58.95 26.91
N GLN A 57 -6.01 58.58 26.35
CA GLN A 57 -4.92 59.55 26.26
C GLN A 57 -4.03 59.32 25.02
N ASN A 58 -3.88 60.34 24.18
CA ASN A 58 -3.08 60.27 22.96
C ASN A 58 -2.49 61.63 22.56
N LYS A 59 -1.16 61.77 22.67
CA LYS A 59 -0.29 62.41 21.65
C LYS A 59 1.18 62.43 22.05
N THR A 60 2.02 61.80 21.22
CA THR A 60 3.20 62.48 20.64
C THR A 60 3.60 61.77 19.35
N SER A 61 4.25 62.48 18.42
CA SER A 61 4.27 62.11 17.01
C SER A 61 5.45 61.22 16.60
N LYS A 62 5.26 60.42 15.55
CA LYS A 62 6.35 59.96 14.66
C LYS A 62 5.85 59.77 13.22
N THR A 63 6.63 60.24 12.27
CA THR A 63 6.22 60.43 10.87
C THR A 63 6.35 59.14 10.05
N GLY A 64 5.23 58.58 9.59
CA GLY A 64 5.21 57.35 8.78
C GLY A 64 5.72 57.54 7.34
N ASN A 65 6.81 56.87 6.99
CA ASN A 65 7.45 56.98 5.67
C ASN A 65 6.66 56.23 4.57
N LYS A 66 5.81 56.96 3.83
CA LYS A 66 4.98 56.42 2.74
C LYS A 66 5.74 55.75 1.58
N LYS A 67 7.07 55.88 1.47
CA LYS A 67 7.86 55.26 0.39
C LYS A 67 7.98 53.74 0.51
N GLY A 68 7.91 53.18 1.72
CA GLY A 68 7.99 51.72 1.94
C GLY A 68 6.79 50.94 1.39
N LEU A 69 5.59 51.50 1.48
CA LEU A 69 4.35 50.83 1.07
C LEU A 69 4.31 50.58 -0.45
N TRP A 70 4.76 51.55 -1.26
CA TRP A 70 4.84 51.43 -2.71
C TRP A 70 5.94 50.46 -3.17
N ALA A 71 7.05 50.36 -2.43
CA ALA A 71 8.09 49.36 -2.71
C ALA A 71 7.58 47.93 -2.48
N ALA A 72 6.80 47.70 -1.42
CA ALA A 72 6.15 46.41 -1.17
C ALA A 72 5.13 46.05 -2.27
N ALA A 73 4.30 47.02 -2.70
CA ALA A 73 3.34 46.83 -3.79
C ALA A 73 4.04 46.47 -5.12
N ALA A 74 5.15 47.15 -5.44
CA ALA A 74 5.94 46.89 -6.65
C ALA A 74 6.56 45.48 -6.70
N PHE A 75 6.88 44.87 -5.55
CA PHE A 75 7.33 43.47 -5.47
C PHE A 75 6.17 42.46 -5.46
N ALA A 76 5.01 42.82 -4.89
CA ALA A 76 3.85 41.93 -4.84
C ALA A 76 3.22 41.67 -6.22
N ILE A 77 3.17 42.68 -7.10
CA ILE A 77 2.52 42.55 -8.42
C ILE A 77 3.20 41.49 -9.32
N PRO A 78 4.54 41.45 -9.50
CA PRO A 78 5.23 40.37 -10.22
C PRO A 78 5.13 38.99 -9.55
N LEU A 79 4.98 38.96 -8.22
CA LEU A 79 4.82 37.70 -7.48
C LEU A 79 3.44 37.09 -7.73
N LEU A 80 2.39 37.91 -7.77
CA LEU A 80 1.02 37.49 -8.08
C LEU A 80 0.84 37.06 -9.54
N THR A 81 1.51 37.69 -10.51
CA THR A 81 1.46 37.23 -11.91
C THR A 81 2.19 35.89 -12.10
N LYS A 82 3.36 35.70 -11.47
CA LYS A 82 4.04 34.39 -11.42
C LYS A 82 3.22 33.34 -10.67
N GLY A 83 2.55 33.71 -9.58
CA GLY A 83 1.62 32.84 -8.85
C GLY A 83 0.48 32.31 -9.73
N LYS A 84 -0.10 33.16 -10.60
CA LYS A 84 -1.10 32.72 -11.59
C LYS A 84 -0.53 31.69 -12.56
N PHE A 85 0.71 31.83 -13.04
CA PHE A 85 1.35 30.79 -13.87
C PHE A 85 1.57 29.47 -13.12
N ILE A 86 1.97 29.51 -11.85
CA ILE A 86 2.14 28.30 -11.03
C ILE A 86 0.79 27.59 -10.80
N ILE A 87 -0.27 28.35 -10.49
CA ILE A 87 -1.62 27.82 -10.32
C ILE A 87 -2.17 27.25 -11.65
N ILE A 88 -1.97 27.96 -12.77
CA ILE A 88 -2.37 27.46 -14.10
C ILE A 88 -1.56 26.21 -14.49
N PHE A 89 -0.28 26.11 -14.12
CA PHE A 89 0.55 24.92 -14.34
C PHE A 89 0.07 23.72 -13.50
N LEU A 90 -0.25 23.93 -12.21
CA LEU A 90 -0.88 22.92 -11.35
C LEU A 90 -2.23 22.48 -11.91
N LEU A 91 -3.10 23.42 -12.27
CA LEU A 91 -4.41 23.14 -12.87
C LEU A 91 -4.31 22.50 -14.26
N SER A 92 -3.23 22.74 -15.01
CA SER A 92 -2.96 22.06 -16.29
C SER A 92 -2.55 20.60 -16.06
N LYS A 93 -1.71 20.31 -15.05
CA LYS A 93 -1.49 18.93 -14.59
C LYS A 93 -2.77 18.29 -14.06
N LEU A 94 -3.65 19.05 -13.40
CA LEU A 94 -4.96 18.58 -12.96
C LEU A 94 -5.91 18.29 -14.13
N LYS A 95 -5.87 19.08 -15.22
CA LYS A 95 -6.57 18.75 -16.47
C LYS A 95 -6.05 17.46 -17.10
N PHE A 96 -4.74 17.20 -17.04
CA PHE A 96 -4.17 15.91 -17.43
C PHE A 96 -4.71 14.77 -16.55
N LEU A 97 -4.86 14.98 -15.23
CA LEU A 97 -5.49 14.02 -14.33
C LEU A 97 -6.97 13.75 -14.69
N PHE A 98 -7.70 14.77 -15.14
CA PHE A 98 -9.06 14.58 -15.69
C PHE A 98 -9.11 13.81 -17.03
N VAL A 99 -8.04 13.88 -17.85
CA VAL A 99 -7.91 13.00 -19.03
C VAL A 99 -7.69 11.55 -18.56
N PHE A 100 -6.84 11.30 -17.57
CA PHE A 100 -6.69 9.97 -16.96
C PHE A 100 -8.02 9.43 -16.40
N LEU A 101 -8.86 10.26 -15.77
CA LEU A 101 -10.18 9.84 -15.27
C LEU A 101 -11.18 9.43 -16.37
N LYS A 102 -10.98 9.85 -17.63
CA LYS A 102 -11.86 9.50 -18.77
C LYS A 102 -11.27 8.47 -19.73
N LEU A 103 -10.05 7.98 -19.49
CA LEU A 103 -9.45 6.93 -20.30
C LEU A 103 -9.96 5.54 -19.92
N SER A 104 -10.03 4.63 -20.90
CA SER A 104 -10.32 3.22 -20.64
C SER A 104 -9.18 2.58 -19.84
N LYS A 105 -9.47 1.48 -19.12
CA LYS A 105 -8.48 0.79 -18.28
C LYS A 105 -7.23 0.32 -19.04
N PHE A 106 -7.35 0.07 -20.35
CA PHE A 106 -6.21 -0.23 -21.23
C PHE A 106 -5.42 1.02 -21.62
N ALA A 107 -6.10 2.15 -21.84
CA ALA A 107 -5.45 3.40 -22.18
C ALA A 107 -4.70 4.01 -20.98
N THR A 108 -5.22 3.86 -19.75
CA THR A 108 -4.48 4.22 -18.52
C THR A 108 -3.19 3.40 -18.39
N THR A 109 -3.24 2.09 -18.64
CA THR A 109 -2.05 1.22 -18.71
C THR A 109 -1.07 1.72 -19.77
N ALA A 110 -1.52 1.93 -21.01
CA ALA A 110 -0.67 2.34 -22.12
C ALA A 110 0.03 3.68 -21.87
N VAL A 111 -0.68 4.71 -21.40
CA VAL A 111 -0.09 6.01 -21.07
C VAL A 111 0.91 5.89 -19.90
N SER A 112 0.59 5.09 -18.88
CA SER A 112 1.48 4.84 -17.74
C SER A 112 2.78 4.13 -18.16
N MET A 113 2.68 3.17 -19.10
CA MET A 113 3.81 2.46 -19.68
C MET A 113 4.68 3.40 -20.54
N VAL A 114 4.07 4.19 -21.42
CA VAL A 114 4.80 5.16 -22.27
C VAL A 114 5.52 6.23 -21.43
N ALA A 115 4.88 6.74 -20.37
CA ALA A 115 5.53 7.66 -19.43
C ALA A 115 6.74 7.02 -18.73
N THR A 116 6.62 5.75 -18.33
CA THR A 116 7.69 4.97 -17.70
C THR A 116 8.85 4.73 -18.68
N ILE A 117 8.57 4.34 -19.93
CA ILE A 117 9.58 4.19 -20.98
C ILE A 117 10.29 5.53 -21.24
N TRP A 118 9.54 6.63 -21.38
CA TRP A 118 10.11 7.94 -21.67
C TRP A 118 11.06 8.43 -20.55
N ILE A 119 10.66 8.25 -19.30
CA ILE A 119 11.49 8.60 -18.12
C ILE A 119 12.78 7.78 -18.13
N TYR A 120 12.71 6.45 -18.22
CA TYR A 120 13.93 5.63 -18.26
C TYR A 120 14.78 5.87 -19.52
N ALA A 121 14.18 6.26 -20.65
CA ALA A 121 14.90 6.56 -21.88
C ALA A 121 15.77 7.82 -21.77
N VAL A 122 15.37 8.80 -20.95
CA VAL A 122 16.17 10.01 -20.67
C VAL A 122 17.40 9.71 -19.82
N PHE A 123 17.30 8.78 -18.86
CA PHE A 123 18.41 8.45 -17.94
C PHE A 123 19.33 7.32 -18.44
N TYR A 124 18.79 6.32 -19.14
CA TYR A 124 19.49 5.06 -19.48
C TYR A 124 19.43 4.73 -20.99
N GLY A 125 18.84 5.60 -21.81
CA GLY A 125 18.69 5.39 -23.25
C GLY A 125 17.49 4.52 -23.63
N ALA A 126 16.88 4.82 -24.78
CA ALA A 126 15.60 4.24 -25.20
C ALA A 126 15.62 2.70 -25.33
N LYS A 127 16.73 2.11 -25.79
CA LYS A 127 16.84 0.64 -25.94
C LYS A 127 16.75 -0.09 -24.59
N PHE A 128 17.45 0.41 -23.57
CA PHE A 128 17.38 -0.14 -22.22
C PHE A 128 16.00 0.08 -21.59
N ALA A 129 15.45 1.28 -21.73
CA ALA A 129 14.12 1.61 -21.21
C ALA A 129 13.01 0.68 -21.75
N LEU A 130 13.04 0.37 -23.05
CA LEU A 130 12.13 -0.58 -23.68
C LEU A 130 12.32 -2.00 -23.14
N GLY A 131 13.56 -2.48 -23.02
CA GLY A 131 13.86 -3.81 -22.46
C GLY A 131 13.45 -3.94 -20.99
N PHE A 132 13.75 -2.93 -20.16
CA PHE A 132 13.41 -2.92 -18.74
C PHE A 132 11.90 -2.89 -18.51
N VAL A 133 11.15 -2.10 -19.30
CA VAL A 133 9.69 -2.09 -19.23
C VAL A 133 9.07 -3.37 -19.78
N ALA A 134 9.72 -4.04 -20.74
CA ALA A 134 9.31 -5.38 -21.17
C ALA A 134 9.53 -6.44 -20.06
N LEU A 135 10.63 -6.38 -19.31
CA LEU A 135 10.87 -7.25 -18.15
C LEU A 135 9.82 -7.03 -17.05
N LEU A 136 9.55 -5.77 -16.70
CA LEU A 136 8.44 -5.41 -15.79
C LEU A 136 7.09 -5.95 -16.29
N PHE A 137 6.78 -5.79 -17.58
CA PHE A 137 5.53 -6.28 -18.15
C PHE A 137 5.42 -7.80 -18.12
N ILE A 138 6.49 -8.55 -18.40
CA ILE A 138 6.46 -10.02 -18.32
C ILE A 138 6.28 -10.49 -16.87
N HIS A 139 6.91 -9.81 -15.90
CA HIS A 139 6.70 -10.02 -14.47
C HIS A 139 5.24 -9.78 -14.07
N GLU A 140 4.65 -8.62 -14.38
CA GLU A 140 3.21 -8.37 -14.14
C GLU A 140 2.31 -9.42 -14.80
N MET A 141 2.58 -9.78 -16.05
CA MET A 141 1.80 -10.78 -16.76
C MET A 141 1.87 -12.17 -16.09
N GLY A 142 2.97 -12.50 -15.41
CA GLY A 142 3.08 -13.67 -14.54
C GLY A 142 2.05 -13.68 -13.41
N HIS A 143 1.90 -12.57 -12.68
CA HIS A 143 0.84 -12.43 -11.67
C HIS A 143 -0.56 -12.49 -12.31
N TYR A 144 -0.78 -11.76 -13.41
CA TYR A 144 -2.07 -11.74 -14.11
C TYR A 144 -2.51 -13.15 -14.55
N PHE A 145 -1.61 -13.91 -15.18
CA PHE A 145 -1.92 -15.27 -15.63
C PHE A 145 -2.16 -16.22 -14.46
N THR A 146 -1.39 -16.12 -13.38
CA THR A 146 -1.58 -17.02 -12.22
C THR A 146 -2.83 -16.66 -11.42
N ALA A 147 -3.11 -15.37 -11.19
CA ALA A 147 -4.37 -14.90 -10.62
C ALA A 147 -5.59 -15.38 -11.43
N LYS A 148 -5.52 -15.30 -12.76
CA LYS A 148 -6.57 -15.82 -13.64
C LYS A 148 -6.71 -17.34 -13.58
N ARG A 149 -5.62 -18.10 -13.40
CA ARG A 149 -5.65 -19.58 -13.21
C ARG A 149 -6.32 -19.97 -11.89
N VAL A 150 -6.11 -19.22 -10.81
CA VAL A 150 -6.80 -19.44 -9.52
C VAL A 150 -8.19 -18.78 -9.44
N GLY A 151 -8.70 -18.26 -10.56
CA GLY A 151 -10.07 -17.73 -10.66
C GLY A 151 -10.29 -16.30 -10.15
N LEU A 152 -9.23 -15.58 -9.75
CA LEU A 152 -9.36 -14.22 -9.19
C LEU A 152 -9.65 -13.16 -10.27
N ALA A 153 -10.54 -12.23 -9.94
CA ALA A 153 -10.94 -11.14 -10.82
C ALA A 153 -9.91 -9.98 -10.83
N VAL A 154 -8.94 -10.03 -11.75
CA VAL A 154 -7.88 -9.01 -11.93
C VAL A 154 -8.16 -8.00 -13.05
N SER A 155 -7.58 -6.79 -12.94
CA SER A 155 -7.46 -5.83 -14.04
C SER A 155 -6.17 -6.05 -14.85
N GLY A 156 -5.94 -5.22 -15.88
CA GLY A 156 -4.59 -5.06 -16.43
C GLY A 156 -3.64 -4.36 -15.45
N PRO A 157 -2.32 -4.49 -15.64
CA PRO A 157 -1.31 -3.79 -14.83
C PRO A 157 -1.28 -2.29 -15.11
N VAL A 158 -0.75 -1.50 -14.17
CA VAL A 158 -0.49 -0.06 -14.30
C VAL A 158 0.98 0.20 -13.93
N PHE A 159 1.70 0.95 -14.76
CA PHE A 159 3.14 1.17 -14.62
C PHE A 159 3.41 2.51 -13.93
N ILE A 160 4.12 2.49 -12.80
CA ILE A 160 4.43 3.67 -12.01
C ILE A 160 5.95 3.91 -12.08
N PRO A 161 6.42 4.98 -12.75
CA PRO A 161 7.83 5.28 -12.86
C PRO A 161 8.54 5.27 -11.50
N PHE A 162 9.73 4.68 -11.44
CA PHE A 162 10.55 4.48 -10.23
C PHE A 162 9.98 3.56 -9.13
N VAL A 163 8.70 3.17 -9.21
CA VAL A 163 8.05 2.26 -8.24
C VAL A 163 7.92 0.84 -8.81
N GLY A 164 7.71 0.70 -10.12
CA GLY A 164 7.54 -0.58 -10.81
C GLY A 164 6.22 -0.63 -11.55
N ALA A 165 5.46 -1.71 -11.37
CA ALA A 165 4.09 -1.81 -11.84
C ALA A 165 3.20 -2.47 -10.76
N LEU A 166 1.88 -2.38 -10.94
CA LEU A 166 0.88 -2.90 -10.01
C LEU A 166 -0.36 -3.40 -10.77
N ILE A 167 -0.84 -4.60 -10.44
CA ILE A 167 -2.15 -5.10 -10.88
C ILE A 167 -3.25 -4.75 -9.87
N GLY A 168 -4.32 -4.13 -10.37
CA GLY A 168 -5.57 -3.96 -9.62
C GLY A 168 -6.30 -5.29 -9.45
N MET A 169 -6.20 -5.91 -8.28
CA MET A 169 -7.08 -7.01 -7.88
C MET A 169 -8.45 -6.43 -7.50
N LYS A 170 -9.55 -6.96 -8.04
CA LYS A 170 -10.91 -6.58 -7.60
C LYS A 170 -11.37 -7.36 -6.37
N GLU A 171 -10.82 -8.55 -6.17
CA GLU A 171 -11.05 -9.43 -5.05
C GLU A 171 -9.69 -9.73 -4.41
N ASN A 172 -9.59 -9.58 -3.09
CA ASN A 172 -8.40 -9.99 -2.35
C ASN A 172 -8.37 -11.53 -2.26
N PRO A 173 -7.17 -12.15 -2.17
CA PRO A 173 -7.04 -13.56 -1.81
C PRO A 173 -7.79 -13.88 -0.52
N LYS A 174 -8.37 -15.08 -0.44
CA LYS A 174 -9.19 -15.52 0.71
C LYS A 174 -8.37 -16.32 1.73
N ASP A 175 -7.16 -16.71 1.34
CA ASP A 175 -6.24 -17.58 2.06
C ASP A 175 -4.80 -17.32 1.60
N ALA A 176 -3.82 -17.69 2.44
CA ALA A 176 -2.40 -17.48 2.14
C ALA A 176 -1.87 -18.34 0.97
N VAL A 177 -2.48 -19.50 0.66
CA VAL A 177 -2.02 -20.40 -0.42
C VAL A 177 -2.29 -19.76 -1.78
N THR A 178 -3.50 -19.28 -1.99
CA THR A 178 -3.91 -18.50 -3.17
C THR A 178 -3.06 -17.24 -3.31
N GLU A 179 -2.81 -16.51 -2.21
CA GLU A 179 -1.93 -15.34 -2.25
C GLU A 179 -0.50 -15.70 -2.67
N ALA A 180 0.10 -16.73 -2.07
CA ALA A 180 1.45 -17.15 -2.40
C ALA A 180 1.57 -17.65 -3.85
N GLN A 181 0.59 -18.41 -4.35
CA GLN A 181 0.54 -18.83 -5.75
C GLN A 181 0.55 -17.63 -6.71
N VAL A 182 -0.26 -16.60 -6.44
CA VAL A 182 -0.24 -15.35 -7.23
C VAL A 182 1.09 -14.62 -7.07
N GLY A 183 1.63 -14.54 -5.86
CA GLY A 183 2.93 -13.94 -5.56
C GLY A 183 4.09 -14.60 -6.31
N TYR A 184 4.07 -15.91 -6.53
CA TYR A 184 5.06 -16.59 -7.38
C TYR A 184 4.98 -16.23 -8.87
N GLY A 185 3.82 -15.77 -9.34
CA GLY A 185 3.55 -15.56 -10.75
C GLY A 185 4.58 -14.66 -11.43
N GLY A 186 4.79 -13.45 -10.91
CA GLY A 186 5.74 -12.50 -11.49
C GLY A 186 7.20 -12.90 -11.33
N PRO A 187 7.69 -13.21 -10.12
CA PRO A 187 9.04 -13.72 -9.91
C PRO A 187 9.41 -14.87 -10.84
N LEU A 188 8.53 -15.85 -11.10
CA LEU A 188 8.83 -16.95 -12.02
C LEU A 188 8.90 -16.50 -13.49
N PHE A 189 7.92 -15.70 -13.97
CA PHE A 189 7.89 -15.23 -15.36
C PHE A 189 9.01 -14.22 -15.66
N GLY A 190 9.28 -13.30 -14.72
CA GLY A 190 10.38 -12.35 -14.82
C GLY A 190 11.75 -13.03 -14.73
N SER A 191 11.91 -14.08 -13.91
CA SER A 191 13.15 -14.87 -13.90
C SER A 191 13.40 -15.56 -15.24
N LEU A 192 12.36 -16.15 -15.83
CA LEU A 192 12.44 -16.74 -17.18
C LEU A 192 12.83 -15.69 -18.23
N ALA A 193 12.27 -14.48 -18.15
CA ALA A 193 12.64 -13.38 -19.04
C ALA A 193 14.11 -12.95 -18.88
N ALA A 194 14.62 -12.89 -17.65
CA ALA A 194 16.02 -12.60 -17.36
C ALA A 194 16.97 -13.70 -17.89
N VAL A 195 16.60 -14.98 -17.75
CA VAL A 195 17.34 -16.10 -18.37
C VAL A 195 17.35 -15.98 -19.90
N LEU A 196 16.22 -15.63 -20.53
CA LEU A 196 16.16 -15.43 -21.99
C LEU A 196 17.02 -14.25 -22.45
N CYS A 197 17.15 -13.18 -21.65
CA CYS A 197 18.12 -12.11 -21.91
C CYS A 197 19.57 -12.60 -21.79
N LEU A 198 19.89 -13.46 -20.82
CA LEU A 198 21.24 -14.04 -20.68
C LEU A 198 21.58 -14.99 -21.85
N MET A 199 20.63 -15.83 -22.26
CA MET A 199 20.79 -16.67 -23.45
C MET A 199 20.99 -15.84 -24.72
N LEU A 200 20.23 -14.75 -24.89
CA LEU A 200 20.41 -13.83 -26.01
C LEU A 200 21.83 -13.22 -26.03
N TYR A 201 22.37 -12.86 -24.87
CA TYR A 201 23.77 -12.42 -24.75
C TYR A 201 24.73 -13.52 -25.22
N TRP A 202 24.65 -14.73 -24.66
CA TRP A 202 25.53 -15.85 -25.03
C TRP A 202 25.52 -16.19 -26.54
N PHE A 203 24.39 -16.03 -27.23
CA PHE A 203 24.28 -16.30 -28.67
C PHE A 203 24.68 -15.12 -29.58
N THR A 204 24.81 -13.89 -29.06
CA THR A 204 24.98 -12.69 -29.91
C THR A 204 26.06 -11.71 -29.47
N GLY A 205 26.62 -11.84 -28.27
CA GLY A 205 27.52 -10.86 -27.66
C GLY A 205 26.85 -9.50 -27.40
N TYR A 206 25.52 -9.42 -27.39
CA TYR A 206 24.82 -8.13 -27.28
C TYR A 206 24.75 -7.65 -25.84
N GLU A 207 25.68 -6.78 -25.43
CA GLU A 207 25.84 -6.26 -24.06
C GLU A 207 24.57 -5.72 -23.41
N LEU A 208 23.64 -5.16 -24.20
CA LEU A 208 22.35 -4.73 -23.66
C LEU A 208 21.52 -5.90 -23.11
N ALA A 209 21.61 -7.08 -23.74
CA ALA A 209 20.94 -8.28 -23.25
C ALA A 209 21.55 -8.77 -21.93
N LEU A 210 22.87 -8.63 -21.74
CA LEU A 210 23.53 -8.92 -20.45
C LEU A 210 23.08 -7.94 -19.35
N ALA A 211 23.08 -6.64 -19.64
CA ALA A 211 22.58 -5.61 -18.72
C ALA A 211 21.10 -5.82 -18.35
N LEU A 212 20.26 -6.22 -19.31
CA LEU A 212 18.87 -6.59 -19.08
C LEU A 212 18.72 -7.90 -18.30
N ALA A 213 19.60 -8.88 -18.48
CA ALA A 213 19.62 -10.09 -17.67
C ALA A 213 19.95 -9.79 -16.21
N TYR A 214 21.02 -9.03 -15.95
CA TYR A 214 21.40 -8.58 -14.61
C TYR A 214 20.26 -7.83 -13.91
N VAL A 215 19.72 -6.79 -14.55
CA VAL A 215 18.62 -5.99 -13.97
C VAL A 215 17.33 -6.82 -13.85
N GLY A 216 17.11 -7.78 -14.74
CA GLY A 216 16.02 -8.74 -14.65
C GLY A 216 16.15 -9.64 -13.41
N PHE A 217 17.30 -10.27 -13.19
CA PHE A 217 17.52 -11.09 -11.99
C PHE A 217 17.41 -10.24 -10.70
N PHE A 218 17.97 -9.04 -10.70
CA PHE A 218 17.87 -8.09 -9.59
C PHE A 218 16.41 -7.68 -9.29
N LEU A 219 15.61 -7.36 -10.30
CA LEU A 219 14.18 -7.03 -10.17
C LEU A 219 13.42 -8.17 -9.47
N ASN A 220 13.66 -9.42 -9.89
CA ASN A 220 12.94 -10.56 -9.32
C ASN A 220 13.43 -10.90 -7.90
N ILE A 221 14.72 -10.79 -7.57
CA ILE A 221 15.19 -11.00 -6.20
C ILE A 221 14.72 -9.89 -5.25
N PHE A 222 14.60 -8.65 -5.75
CA PHE A 222 14.06 -7.52 -5.02
C PHE A 222 12.57 -7.70 -4.71
N ASN A 223 11.76 -8.12 -5.69
CA ASN A 223 10.35 -8.43 -5.44
C ASN A 223 10.15 -9.66 -4.54
N LEU A 224 11.13 -10.57 -4.46
CA LEU A 224 11.13 -11.66 -3.46
C LEU A 224 11.56 -11.25 -2.04
N LEU A 225 11.82 -9.97 -1.76
CA LEU A 225 12.06 -9.53 -0.39
C LEU A 225 10.81 -9.76 0.49
N PRO A 226 10.97 -10.19 1.76
CA PRO A 226 9.89 -10.68 2.61
C PRO A 226 9.05 -9.54 3.25
N VAL A 227 8.62 -8.57 2.44
CA VAL A 227 7.96 -7.33 2.87
C VAL A 227 6.86 -6.93 1.88
N HIS A 228 5.64 -6.63 2.34
CA HIS A 228 4.59 -6.03 1.51
C HIS A 228 4.94 -4.57 1.15
N PRO A 229 4.62 -4.09 -0.07
CA PRO A 229 3.75 -4.72 -1.07
C PRO A 229 4.41 -5.77 -1.97
N LEU A 230 5.71 -6.05 -1.80
CA LEU A 230 6.49 -6.97 -2.63
C LEU A 230 6.01 -8.43 -2.48
N ASP A 231 6.26 -9.25 -3.49
CA ASP A 231 5.77 -10.63 -3.60
C ASP A 231 6.37 -11.58 -2.58
N GLY A 232 7.60 -11.36 -2.13
CA GLY A 232 8.16 -12.12 -1.02
C GLY A 232 7.31 -11.98 0.24
N GLY A 233 6.73 -10.81 0.51
CA GLY A 233 5.76 -10.62 1.59
C GLY A 233 4.49 -11.48 1.41
N ARG A 234 4.06 -11.68 0.16
CA ARG A 234 2.88 -12.47 -0.24
C ARG A 234 3.13 -13.97 -0.17
N ILE A 235 4.29 -14.42 -0.64
CA ILE A 235 4.73 -15.82 -0.62
C ILE A 235 5.02 -16.28 0.81
N VAL A 236 5.74 -15.46 1.58
CA VAL A 236 6.19 -15.81 2.94
C VAL A 236 5.01 -16.01 3.91
N SER A 237 3.88 -15.32 3.70
CA SER A 237 2.61 -15.59 4.39
C SER A 237 2.22 -17.06 4.38
N ALA A 238 2.43 -17.78 3.27
CA ALA A 238 2.15 -19.22 3.19
C ALA A 238 3.27 -20.09 3.75
N VAL A 239 4.53 -19.69 3.57
CA VAL A 239 5.71 -20.43 4.08
C VAL A 239 5.71 -20.40 5.61
N SER A 240 5.95 -19.23 6.19
CA SER A 240 5.96 -19.00 7.64
C SER A 240 5.92 -17.49 7.94
N PRO A 241 4.92 -16.98 8.67
CA PRO A 241 4.84 -15.55 9.03
C PRO A 241 6.01 -15.09 9.92
N TYR A 242 6.74 -16.03 10.54
CA TYR A 242 7.91 -15.72 11.37
C TYR A 242 9.17 -15.35 10.57
N LEU A 243 9.23 -15.61 9.26
CA LEU A 243 10.40 -15.29 8.43
C LEU A 243 10.71 -13.79 8.39
N TRP A 244 9.73 -12.92 8.62
CA TRP A 244 9.96 -11.47 8.70
C TRP A 244 10.81 -11.09 9.93
N LEU A 245 10.82 -11.90 11.00
CA LEU A 245 11.70 -11.70 12.15
C LEU A 245 13.18 -11.87 11.80
N VAL A 246 13.49 -12.54 10.69
CA VAL A 246 14.85 -12.64 10.12
C VAL A 246 15.04 -11.62 9.00
N GLY A 247 14.05 -11.46 8.13
CA GLY A 247 14.10 -10.54 6.99
C GLY A 247 14.25 -9.07 7.38
N ILE A 248 13.54 -8.59 8.41
CA ILE A 248 13.59 -7.19 8.83
C ILE A 248 14.96 -6.81 9.43
N PRO A 249 15.58 -7.57 10.36
CA PRO A 249 16.95 -7.31 10.79
C PRO A 249 17.99 -7.30 9.66
N VAL A 250 17.88 -8.22 8.69
CA VAL A 250 18.77 -8.24 7.50
C VAL A 250 18.58 -6.97 6.66
N LEU A 251 17.33 -6.55 6.42
CA LEU A 251 17.04 -5.31 5.69
C LEU A 251 17.51 -4.05 6.44
N ILE A 252 17.41 -4.01 7.78
CA ILE A 252 17.96 -2.92 8.61
C ILE A 252 19.49 -2.88 8.50
N TYR A 253 20.18 -4.03 8.57
CA TYR A 253 21.64 -4.10 8.39
C TYR A 253 22.07 -3.59 7.00
N LEU A 254 21.38 -4.02 5.94
CA LEU A 254 21.65 -3.56 4.57
C LEU A 254 21.34 -2.07 4.39
N MET A 255 20.26 -1.56 5.00
CA MET A 255 19.91 -0.14 5.00
C MET A 255 21.02 0.70 5.63
N ILE A 256 21.54 0.29 6.79
CA ILE A 256 22.65 0.97 7.49
C ILE A 256 23.93 0.92 6.65
N LYS A 257 24.27 -0.24 6.08
CA LYS A 257 25.49 -0.44 5.29
C LYS A 257 25.51 0.32 3.96
N SER A 258 24.36 0.46 3.29
CA SER A 258 24.25 1.03 1.95
C SER A 258 23.64 2.44 1.90
N PHE A 259 23.09 2.95 3.00
CA PHE A 259 22.42 4.26 3.13
C PHE A 259 21.42 4.59 1.99
N ASN A 260 20.76 3.57 1.45
CA ASN A 260 19.88 3.72 0.29
C ASN A 260 18.45 4.11 0.75
N PRO A 261 17.86 5.23 0.27
CA PRO A 261 16.53 5.68 0.68
C PRO A 261 15.41 4.69 0.32
N ILE A 262 15.60 3.83 -0.69
CA ILE A 262 14.65 2.77 -1.03
C ILE A 262 14.60 1.71 0.09
N LEU A 263 15.75 1.34 0.66
CA LEU A 263 15.82 0.38 1.78
C LEU A 263 15.16 0.95 3.04
N LEU A 264 15.25 2.26 3.28
CA LEU A 264 14.54 2.93 4.38
C LEU A 264 13.02 2.79 4.24
N ILE A 265 12.49 3.01 3.03
CA ILE A 265 11.05 2.82 2.75
C ILE A 265 10.63 1.36 2.95
N ILE A 266 11.42 0.39 2.48
CA ILE A 266 11.12 -1.05 2.65
C ILE A 266 11.15 -1.45 4.14
N VAL A 267 12.16 -1.01 4.90
CA VAL A 267 12.24 -1.26 6.35
C VAL A 267 11.03 -0.67 7.08
N PHE A 268 10.64 0.57 6.75
CA PHE A 268 9.45 1.20 7.33
C PHE A 268 8.17 0.41 7.03
N LEU A 269 7.94 0.03 5.76
CA LEU A 269 6.79 -0.76 5.36
C LEU A 269 6.74 -2.12 6.08
N GLY A 270 7.88 -2.81 6.16
CA GLY A 270 8.00 -4.09 6.86
C GLY A 270 7.76 -4.00 8.37
N LEU A 271 8.19 -2.93 9.03
CA LEU A 271 7.89 -2.67 10.45
C LEU A 271 6.38 -2.45 10.68
N VAL A 272 5.72 -1.68 9.80
CA VAL A 272 4.25 -1.49 9.80
C VAL A 272 3.53 -2.83 9.57
N GLN A 273 4.06 -3.68 8.69
CA GLN A 273 3.53 -5.02 8.40
C GLN A 273 3.60 -5.94 9.62
N VAL A 274 4.75 -5.99 10.32
CA VAL A 274 4.95 -6.76 11.56
C VAL A 274 4.00 -6.27 12.66
N TYR A 275 3.87 -4.96 12.85
CA TYR A 275 2.91 -4.37 13.80
C TYR A 275 1.46 -4.79 13.50
N ASN A 276 1.07 -4.75 12.22
CA ASN A 276 -0.28 -5.12 11.78
C ASN A 276 -0.58 -6.62 12.01
N LEU A 277 0.37 -7.52 11.73
CA LEU A 277 0.20 -8.94 12.10
C LEU A 277 0.12 -9.13 13.61
N TRP A 278 1.03 -8.52 14.37
CA TRP A 278 1.04 -8.67 15.83
C TRP A 278 -0.28 -8.20 16.46
N LYS A 279 -0.89 -7.14 15.91
CA LYS A 279 -2.21 -6.63 16.31
C LYS A 279 -3.37 -7.54 15.89
N LYS A 280 -3.32 -8.14 14.68
CA LYS A 280 -4.40 -8.97 14.11
C LYS A 280 -4.23 -10.49 14.29
N ARG A 281 -3.21 -10.94 15.01
CA ARG A 281 -2.79 -12.36 15.14
C ARG A 281 -3.90 -13.36 15.53
N HIS A 282 -4.91 -12.93 16.27
CA HIS A 282 -6.03 -13.78 16.71
C HIS A 282 -7.12 -13.92 15.63
N ASP A 283 -7.35 -12.86 14.86
CA ASP A 283 -8.37 -12.70 13.82
C ASP A 283 -7.97 -13.40 12.51
N LEU A 284 -6.70 -13.22 12.09
CA LEU A 284 -6.15 -13.81 10.86
C LEU A 284 -5.80 -15.30 10.99
N SER A 285 -6.16 -15.96 12.09
CA SER A 285 -5.78 -17.35 12.39
C SER A 285 -6.25 -18.35 11.34
N ALA A 286 -7.38 -18.10 10.68
CA ALA A 286 -7.88 -18.91 9.56
C ALA A 286 -7.11 -18.69 8.25
N TYR A 287 -6.71 -17.44 7.94
CA TYR A 287 -6.03 -17.07 6.68
C TYR A 287 -4.67 -17.78 6.53
N TYR A 288 -3.97 -17.99 7.66
CA TYR A 288 -2.65 -18.61 7.71
C TYR A 288 -2.65 -20.14 7.89
N GLN A 289 -3.80 -20.82 7.77
CA GLN A 289 -3.89 -22.29 7.90
C GLN A 289 -3.41 -23.02 6.63
N VAL A 290 -2.10 -22.97 6.37
CA VAL A 290 -1.47 -23.71 5.27
C VAL A 290 -1.04 -25.11 5.72
N PRO A 291 -1.47 -26.19 5.03
CA PRO A 291 -1.01 -27.56 5.25
C PRO A 291 0.52 -27.72 5.18
N LEU A 292 1.10 -28.56 6.04
CA LEU A 292 2.56 -28.71 6.15
C LEU A 292 3.24 -29.07 4.81
N LYS A 293 2.60 -29.90 3.98
CA LYS A 293 3.08 -30.26 2.64
C LYS A 293 3.27 -29.01 1.76
N GLU A 294 2.27 -28.13 1.73
CA GLU A 294 2.28 -26.90 0.94
C GLU A 294 3.28 -25.88 1.50
N ARG A 295 3.39 -25.76 2.83
CA ARG A 295 4.45 -24.95 3.48
C ARG A 295 5.84 -25.36 3.02
N VAL A 296 6.13 -26.67 3.03
CA VAL A 296 7.44 -27.21 2.61
C VAL A 296 7.66 -27.03 1.11
N GLN A 297 6.65 -27.26 0.27
CA GLN A 297 6.74 -27.00 -1.16
C GLN A 297 7.02 -25.52 -1.46
N PHE A 298 6.30 -24.59 -0.82
CA PHE A 298 6.58 -23.16 -0.95
C PHE A 298 7.92 -22.75 -0.33
N ALA A 299 8.39 -23.38 0.76
CA ALA A 299 9.72 -23.09 1.29
C ALA A 299 10.81 -23.44 0.27
N ILE A 300 10.74 -24.64 -0.31
CA ILE A 300 11.70 -25.13 -1.32
C ILE A 300 11.67 -24.25 -2.57
N LEU A 301 10.48 -23.90 -3.08
CA LEU A 301 10.34 -23.02 -4.24
C LEU A 301 10.87 -21.61 -3.97
N TYR A 302 10.61 -21.04 -2.80
CA TYR A 302 11.07 -19.69 -2.43
C TYR A 302 12.59 -19.63 -2.35
N PHE A 303 13.21 -20.49 -1.53
CA PHE A 303 14.66 -20.48 -1.35
C PHE A 303 15.42 -20.97 -2.58
N GLY A 304 14.85 -21.92 -3.35
CA GLY A 304 15.40 -22.34 -4.64
C GLY A 304 15.39 -21.21 -5.68
N LEU A 305 14.28 -20.46 -5.78
CA LEU A 305 14.17 -19.32 -6.68
C LEU A 305 15.13 -18.19 -6.27
N VAL A 306 15.12 -17.77 -4.99
CA VAL A 306 16.06 -16.77 -4.46
C VAL A 306 17.53 -17.19 -4.69
N GLY A 307 17.86 -18.47 -4.48
CA GLY A 307 19.20 -19.01 -4.75
C GLY A 307 19.60 -18.92 -6.21
N SER A 308 18.74 -19.37 -7.13
CA SER A 308 18.98 -19.30 -8.58
C SER A 308 19.11 -17.85 -9.08
N LEU A 309 18.35 -16.92 -8.51
CA LEU A 309 18.44 -15.50 -8.81
C LEU A 309 19.73 -14.87 -8.29
N ALA A 310 20.18 -15.24 -7.09
CA ALA A 310 21.47 -14.80 -6.57
C ALA A 310 22.63 -15.28 -7.46
N MET A 311 22.59 -16.53 -7.95
CA MET A 311 23.57 -17.07 -8.91
C MET A 311 23.51 -16.32 -10.25
N GLY A 312 22.31 -16.01 -10.77
CA GLY A 312 22.15 -15.21 -11.97
C GLY A 312 22.72 -13.80 -11.83
N ILE A 313 22.53 -13.16 -10.67
CA ILE A 313 23.09 -11.85 -10.34
C ILE A 313 24.62 -11.89 -10.27
N THR A 314 25.23 -12.84 -9.54
CA THR A 314 26.69 -12.92 -9.44
C THR A 314 27.33 -13.23 -10.79
N TYR A 315 26.78 -14.19 -11.54
CA TYR A 315 27.31 -14.55 -12.85
C TYR A 315 27.20 -13.40 -13.88
N THR A 316 26.09 -12.65 -13.87
CA THR A 316 25.96 -11.49 -14.76
C THR A 316 26.77 -10.28 -14.32
N LEU A 317 27.09 -10.13 -13.02
CA LEU A 317 28.07 -9.16 -12.54
C LEU A 317 29.50 -9.52 -12.96
N GLU A 318 29.88 -10.80 -12.87
CA GLU A 318 31.20 -11.30 -13.29
C GLU A 318 31.44 -11.10 -14.80
N LEU A 319 30.39 -11.13 -15.62
CA LEU A 319 30.45 -10.82 -17.06
C LEU A 319 30.44 -9.31 -17.38
N LEU A 320 30.13 -8.44 -16.41
CA LEU A 320 30.05 -6.97 -16.58
C LEU A 320 31.25 -6.21 -15.99
N ALA A 321 32.27 -6.92 -15.50
CA ALA A 321 33.40 -6.39 -14.73
C ALA A 321 34.72 -6.30 -15.54
#